data_AF-A0A8B7NJW4-F1
#
_entry.id   AF-A0A8B7NJW4-F1
#
_cell.length_a   1.000
_cell.length_b   1.000
_cell.length_c   1.000
_cell.angle_alpha   90.00
_cell.angle_beta   90.00
_cell.angle_gamma   90.00
#
_symmetry.space_group_name_H-M   'P 1'
#
loop_
_entity.id
_entity.type
_entity.pdbx_description
1 polymer ?
#
loop_
_entity_poly.entity_id
_entity_poly.type
_entity_poly.pdbx_seq_one_letter_code
_entity_poly.pdbx_strand_id
1 'polypeptide(L)'
;MASATIECDVCNEKFDSGNHKPLGLTCGHTFCFSCIKRLCNVPETKNCPKCRKPISQDADQLPVIFALIPTNEKSRPSAVGSPTEALCPQHQKALDYLCVDCMESVCFTCSRGTHAMHKIEMIDDLLQDNENVNDVWAKIRPTLQKKLDSVSSVVTLSDELSDVIEDIIKMKPYFDGWKDLLLVQKVSTEQDLQAWDASVTSHDGNKRLDCKEILCRLKLNFSDNGKLPEIKALLDAAAKTSASLELQTCEVMPTGKPWIITSSEEGERAVASLSNNIKPSRLVVLSTHTRPIPGLGELLSRLAAHHTGKISLLPLDYFWRPTGQSDGGLETIVHKLRGGLQGALYCSPYMAARTGIARDYNIRLGRPADVTWMAKLGGCAITNVCCAKGVPNNVGTTLKDGGVEVTRWHFPDLKDHDVDWLSHILSSYSDNRHQSVELVLPRARLTCEGIRQMFQKIPNIRVLYHEPDAAHLLTAARRSFNPAADCIELSTTNILQWI
;
A
#
# COMPACT_ATOMS: atom_id res chain seq x y z
N MET A 1 -14.02 -3.13 -46.34
CA MET A 1 -12.71 -3.37 -45.69
C MET A 1 -11.91 -2.10 -45.85
N ALA A 2 -11.64 -1.36 -44.78
CA ALA A 2 -10.81 -0.16 -44.85
C ALA A 2 -9.35 -0.58 -44.76
N SER A 3 -8.57 -0.30 -45.80
CA SER A 3 -7.10 -0.46 -45.78
C SER A 3 -6.53 0.48 -44.71
N ALA A 4 -5.80 -0.05 -43.73
CA ALA A 4 -5.17 0.75 -42.68
C ALA A 4 -3.95 1.47 -43.28
N THR A 5 -4.06 2.77 -43.50
CA THR A 5 -2.95 3.62 -43.97
C THR A 5 -2.07 4.01 -42.77
N ILE A 6 -0.75 3.91 -42.94
CA ILE A 6 0.26 4.30 -41.93
C ILE A 6 0.66 5.79 -42.02
N GLU A 7 -0.11 6.57 -42.79
CA GLU A 7 0.11 7.97 -43.10
C GLU A 7 -1.21 8.75 -42.94
N CYS A 8 -1.10 10.01 -42.54
CA CYS A 8 -2.23 10.90 -42.34
C CYS A 8 -2.79 11.40 -43.68
N ASP A 9 -4.08 11.20 -43.94
CA ASP A 9 -4.72 11.62 -45.21
C ASP A 9 -4.83 13.15 -45.42
N VAL A 10 -4.43 13.97 -44.43
CA VAL A 10 -4.50 15.44 -44.51
C VAL A 10 -3.14 16.05 -44.85
N CYS A 11 -2.07 15.57 -44.22
CA CYS A 11 -0.71 16.09 -44.45
C CYS A 11 0.20 15.12 -45.20
N ASN A 12 -0.26 13.89 -45.45
CA ASN A 12 0.48 12.79 -46.08
C ASN A 12 1.79 12.42 -45.36
N GLU A 13 1.92 12.78 -44.07
CA GLU A 13 3.05 12.42 -43.22
C GLU A 13 2.79 11.08 -42.52
N LYS A 14 3.87 10.33 -42.27
CA LYS A 14 3.81 9.08 -41.50
C LYS A 14 3.42 9.35 -40.06
N PHE A 15 2.64 8.44 -39.49
CA PHE A 15 2.32 8.52 -38.06
C PHE A 15 3.58 8.26 -37.22
N ASP A 16 3.78 9.06 -36.17
CA ASP A 16 4.89 8.94 -35.22
C ASP A 16 4.39 9.11 -33.77
N SER A 17 5.25 8.91 -32.78
CA SER A 17 4.87 9.10 -31.37
C SER A 17 4.82 10.58 -30.94
N GLY A 18 5.25 11.50 -31.80
CA GLY A 18 5.33 12.93 -31.53
C GLY A 18 4.12 13.70 -32.05
N ASN A 19 4.37 14.73 -32.85
CA ASN A 19 3.32 15.62 -33.37
C ASN A 19 2.46 14.97 -34.46
N HIS A 20 2.89 13.84 -35.04
CA HIS A 20 2.10 13.07 -35.99
C HIS A 20 1.41 11.87 -35.34
N LYS A 21 1.18 11.85 -34.02
CA LYS A 21 0.47 10.75 -33.35
C LYS A 21 -0.94 10.50 -33.92
N PRO A 22 -1.30 9.25 -34.24
CA PRO A 22 -2.56 8.91 -34.89
C PRO A 22 -3.73 8.99 -33.91
N LEU A 23 -4.65 9.93 -34.11
CA LEU A 23 -5.86 10.09 -33.31
C LEU A 23 -7.07 9.45 -34.00
N GLY A 24 -7.76 8.58 -33.28
CA GLY A 24 -9.02 7.97 -33.72
C GLY A 24 -10.21 8.88 -33.45
N LEU A 25 -10.94 9.26 -34.49
CA LEU A 25 -12.22 9.98 -34.35
C LEU A 25 -13.37 9.01 -34.04
N THR A 26 -14.43 9.53 -33.43
CA THR A 26 -15.67 8.77 -33.15
C THR A 26 -16.35 8.20 -34.41
N CYS A 27 -16.06 8.77 -35.58
CA CYS A 27 -16.52 8.27 -36.87
C CYS A 27 -15.69 7.10 -37.44
N GLY A 28 -14.61 6.69 -36.76
CA GLY A 28 -13.73 5.59 -37.15
C GLY A 28 -12.59 5.96 -38.11
N HIS A 29 -12.44 7.24 -38.47
CA HIS A 29 -11.30 7.73 -39.26
C HIS A 29 -10.15 8.21 -38.37
N THR A 30 -8.93 8.10 -38.88
CA THR A 30 -7.72 8.44 -38.13
C THR A 30 -6.97 9.58 -38.81
N PHE A 31 -6.53 10.56 -38.03
CA PHE A 31 -5.69 11.67 -38.50
C PHE A 31 -4.64 12.02 -37.45
N CYS A 32 -3.56 12.66 -37.85
CA CYS A 32 -2.49 13.00 -36.91
C CYS A 32 -2.91 14.15 -35.97
N PHE A 33 -2.30 14.19 -34.78
CA PHE A 33 -2.57 15.19 -33.76
C PHE A 33 -2.43 16.63 -34.26
N SER A 34 -1.36 16.95 -34.98
CA SER A 34 -1.16 18.29 -35.56
C SER A 34 -2.29 18.71 -36.50
N CYS A 35 -2.81 17.78 -37.32
CA CYS A 35 -3.91 18.06 -38.24
C CYS A 35 -5.24 18.27 -37.52
N ILE A 36 -5.57 17.42 -36.53
CA ILE A 36 -6.79 17.59 -35.74
C ILE A 36 -6.75 18.87 -34.91
N LYS A 37 -5.62 19.17 -34.27
CA LYS A 37 -5.44 20.41 -33.50
C LYS A 37 -5.65 21.65 -34.38
N ARG A 38 -5.13 21.66 -35.61
CA ARG A 38 -5.35 22.75 -36.57
C ARG A 38 -6.81 22.85 -37.01
N LEU A 39 -7.49 21.73 -37.24
CA LEU A 39 -8.93 21.70 -37.56
C LEU A 39 -9.80 22.24 -36.42
N CYS A 40 -9.47 21.89 -35.17
CA CYS A 40 -10.20 22.36 -33.98
C CYS A 40 -10.04 23.87 -33.73
N ASN A 41 -9.00 24.50 -34.29
CA ASN A 41 -8.74 25.94 -34.17
C ASN A 41 -9.47 26.80 -35.20
N VAL A 42 -10.17 26.20 -36.18
CA VAL A 42 -10.99 26.93 -37.15
C VAL A 42 -12.46 26.91 -36.69
N PRO A 43 -13.09 28.07 -36.38
CA PRO A 43 -14.38 28.12 -35.69
C PRO A 43 -15.57 27.46 -36.42
N GLU A 44 -15.51 27.35 -37.75
CA GLU A 44 -16.67 26.96 -38.57
C GLU A 44 -16.63 25.51 -39.08
N THR A 45 -15.57 24.73 -38.82
CA THR A 45 -15.40 23.39 -39.42
C THR A 45 -14.78 22.32 -38.49
N LYS A 46 -15.39 22.06 -37.33
CA LYS A 46 -15.05 20.87 -36.50
C LYS A 46 -15.64 19.57 -37.07
N ASN A 47 -15.35 19.26 -38.33
CA ASN A 47 -15.87 18.08 -39.02
C ASN A 47 -14.73 17.17 -39.49
N CYS A 48 -14.98 15.86 -39.49
CA CYS A 48 -14.06 14.86 -40.04
C CYS A 48 -13.75 15.17 -41.52
N PRO A 49 -12.47 15.30 -41.91
CA PRO A 49 -12.09 15.60 -43.29
C PRO A 49 -12.60 14.59 -44.33
N LYS A 50 -12.75 13.31 -43.94
CA LYS A 50 -13.21 12.24 -44.84
C LYS A 50 -14.73 12.13 -44.96
N CYS A 51 -15.46 12.16 -43.85
CA CYS A 51 -16.90 11.87 -43.84
C CYS A 51 -17.78 13.04 -43.37
N ARG A 52 -17.18 14.20 -43.07
CA ARG A 52 -17.84 15.43 -42.60
C ARG A 52 -18.67 15.30 -41.33
N LYS A 53 -18.61 14.17 -40.62
CA LYS A 53 -19.23 14.00 -39.30
C LYS A 53 -18.58 14.93 -38.26
N PRO A 54 -19.34 15.52 -37.33
CA PRO A 54 -18.81 16.44 -36.33
C PRO A 54 -17.83 15.73 -35.38
N ILE A 55 -16.78 16.45 -35.02
CA ILE A 55 -15.78 16.05 -34.04
C ILE A 55 -16.22 16.63 -32.70
N SER A 56 -16.67 15.76 -31.79
CA SER A 56 -17.28 16.14 -30.52
C SER A 56 -16.29 16.38 -29.37
N GLN A 57 -15.00 16.16 -29.61
CA GLN A 57 -13.94 16.18 -28.58
C GLN A 57 -12.73 16.96 -29.12
N ASP A 58 -12.01 17.66 -28.23
CA ASP A 58 -10.76 18.34 -28.62
C ASP A 58 -9.63 17.33 -28.86
N ALA A 59 -8.59 17.76 -29.59
CA ALA A 59 -7.48 16.91 -30.02
C ALA A 59 -6.84 16.10 -28.88
N ASP A 60 -6.72 16.72 -27.70
CA ASP A 60 -6.10 16.13 -26.51
C ASP A 60 -6.97 15.07 -25.82
N GLN A 61 -8.23 14.94 -26.21
CA GLN A 61 -9.21 14.01 -25.61
C GLN A 61 -9.49 12.78 -26.48
N LEU A 62 -8.95 12.75 -27.71
CA LEU A 62 -9.16 11.66 -28.66
C LEU A 62 -8.17 10.50 -28.40
N PRO A 63 -8.61 9.24 -28.57
CA PRO A 63 -7.76 8.07 -28.37
C PRO A 63 -6.64 8.00 -29.41
N VAL A 64 -5.43 7.65 -28.97
CA VAL A 64 -4.28 7.40 -29.85
C VAL A 64 -4.30 5.94 -30.32
N ILE A 65 -4.15 5.72 -31.64
CA ILE A 65 -4.12 4.38 -32.25
C ILE A 65 -2.67 3.97 -32.51
N PHE A 66 -1.97 3.52 -31.47
CA PHE A 66 -0.54 3.18 -31.53
C PHE A 66 -0.18 2.12 -32.59
N ALA A 67 -1.11 1.24 -32.95
CA ALA A 67 -0.92 0.21 -33.98
C ALA A 67 -0.64 0.78 -35.40
N LEU A 68 -0.82 2.08 -35.61
CA LEU A 68 -0.56 2.76 -36.89
C LEU A 68 0.79 3.47 -36.95
N ILE A 69 1.56 3.47 -35.86
CA ILE A 69 2.91 4.04 -35.82
C ILE A 69 3.89 3.00 -36.39
N PRO A 70 4.61 3.29 -37.50
CA PRO A 70 5.57 2.35 -38.08
C PRO A 70 6.71 2.08 -37.09
N THR A 71 6.82 0.85 -36.63
CA THR A 71 7.99 0.39 -35.88
C THR A 71 9.16 0.26 -36.85
N ASN A 72 10.19 1.09 -36.70
CA ASN A 72 11.45 0.89 -37.41
C ASN A 72 12.12 -0.38 -36.85
N GLU A 73 11.80 -1.53 -37.42
CA GLU A 73 12.63 -2.73 -37.32
C GLU A 73 13.93 -2.48 -38.10
N LYS A 74 14.88 -1.79 -37.48
CA LYS A 74 16.29 -1.87 -37.84
C LYS A 74 16.99 -2.69 -36.77
N SER A 75 17.02 -3.99 -37.05
CA SER A 75 18.04 -4.96 -36.65
C SER A 75 19.18 -4.42 -35.77
N ARG A 76 19.14 -4.81 -34.49
CA ARG A 76 20.37 -5.18 -33.77
C ARG A 76 20.12 -6.45 -32.95
N PRO A 77 21.09 -7.38 -32.90
CA PRO A 77 20.87 -8.73 -32.41
C PRO A 77 20.54 -8.74 -30.93
N SER A 78 19.66 -9.67 -30.54
CA SER A 78 19.35 -10.02 -29.16
C SER A 78 20.61 -10.07 -28.28
N ALA A 79 20.77 -9.06 -27.44
CA ALA A 79 21.49 -9.21 -26.19
C ALA A 79 20.47 -9.65 -25.15
N VAL A 80 20.66 -10.86 -24.63
CA VAL A 80 19.97 -11.39 -23.46
C VAL A 80 20.06 -10.35 -22.34
N GLY A 81 18.90 -9.85 -21.90
CA GLY A 81 18.78 -8.93 -20.77
C GLY A 81 18.23 -7.55 -21.12
N SER A 82 16.99 -7.45 -21.61
CA SER A 82 16.21 -6.21 -21.43
C SER A 82 15.54 -6.25 -20.05
N PRO A 83 15.54 -5.16 -19.27
CA PRO A 83 14.69 -5.07 -18.09
C PRO A 83 13.25 -5.26 -18.58
N THR A 84 12.52 -6.21 -18.01
CA THR A 84 11.08 -6.32 -18.21
C THR A 84 10.47 -4.94 -18.02
N GLU A 85 9.83 -4.38 -19.04
CA GLU A 85 9.05 -3.15 -18.90
C GLU A 85 8.14 -3.31 -17.67
N ALA A 86 8.35 -2.46 -16.66
CA ALA A 86 7.61 -2.59 -15.41
C ALA A 86 6.14 -2.30 -15.71
N LEU A 87 5.31 -3.34 -15.68
CA LEU A 87 3.87 -3.23 -15.89
C LEU A 87 3.18 -2.91 -14.57
N CYS A 88 2.11 -2.11 -14.66
CA CYS A 88 1.22 -1.85 -13.56
C CYS A 88 0.68 -3.17 -12.99
N PRO A 89 0.90 -3.47 -11.70
CA PRO A 89 0.46 -4.74 -11.12
C PRO A 89 -1.05 -4.96 -11.23
N GLN A 90 -1.82 -3.87 -11.13
CA GLN A 90 -3.27 -3.90 -11.14
C GLN A 90 -3.89 -3.97 -12.55
N HIS A 91 -3.27 -3.32 -13.54
CA HIS A 91 -3.88 -3.12 -14.86
C HIS A 91 -3.09 -3.79 -15.99
N GLN A 92 -1.89 -4.28 -15.73
CA GLN A 92 -0.97 -4.88 -16.70
C GLN A 92 -0.73 -3.95 -17.90
N LYS A 93 -0.56 -2.66 -17.62
CA LYS A 93 -0.29 -1.58 -18.58
C LYS A 93 1.03 -0.89 -18.22
N ALA A 94 1.67 -0.25 -19.21
CA ALA A 94 2.90 0.51 -19.00
C ALA A 94 2.73 1.61 -17.94
N LEU A 95 3.82 1.85 -17.20
CA LEU A 95 3.91 2.79 -16.08
C LEU A 95 4.53 4.12 -16.53
N ASP A 96 3.92 4.76 -17.53
CA ASP A 96 4.52 5.93 -18.22
C ASP A 96 4.31 7.28 -17.50
N TYR A 97 3.63 7.28 -16.35
CA TYR A 97 3.31 8.50 -15.61
C TYR A 97 3.89 8.45 -14.20
N LEU A 98 4.27 9.60 -13.67
CA LEU A 98 4.66 9.79 -12.27
C LEU A 98 3.53 10.52 -11.54
N CYS A 99 3.03 9.94 -10.46
CA CYS A 99 2.25 10.68 -9.47
C CYS A 99 3.22 11.41 -8.54
N VAL A 100 3.29 12.74 -8.65
CA VAL A 100 4.21 13.58 -7.88
C VAL A 100 3.87 13.57 -6.39
N ASP A 101 2.58 13.53 -6.06
CA ASP A 101 2.14 13.54 -4.65
C ASP A 101 2.40 12.21 -3.95
N CYS A 102 2.31 11.09 -4.68
CA CYS A 102 2.58 9.75 -4.13
C CYS A 102 4.03 9.31 -4.31
N MET A 103 4.80 9.96 -5.19
CA MET A 103 6.13 9.54 -5.62
C MET A 103 6.14 8.12 -6.23
N GLU A 104 5.12 7.82 -7.04
CA GLU A 104 4.91 6.49 -7.66
C GLU A 104 4.77 6.55 -9.17
N SER A 105 5.33 5.56 -9.87
CA SER A 105 5.01 5.34 -11.27
C SER A 105 3.64 4.68 -11.41
N VAL A 106 2.79 5.24 -12.27
CA VAL A 106 1.39 4.85 -12.43
C VAL A 106 1.05 4.68 -13.90
N CYS A 107 0.15 3.75 -14.22
CA CYS A 107 -0.36 3.65 -15.59
C CYS A 107 -1.47 4.67 -15.85
N PHE A 108 -1.82 4.88 -17.12
CA PHE A 108 -2.90 5.78 -17.55
C PHE A 108 -4.25 5.52 -16.83
N THR A 109 -4.53 4.27 -16.43
CA THR A 109 -5.78 3.94 -15.73
C THR A 109 -5.73 4.34 -14.25
N CYS A 110 -4.58 4.18 -13.61
CA CYS A 110 -4.35 4.63 -12.23
C CYS A 110 -4.40 6.15 -12.13
N SER A 111 -3.78 6.87 -13.06
CA SER A 111 -3.75 8.34 -13.06
C SER A 111 -5.15 8.97 -13.09
N ARG A 112 -6.10 8.33 -13.79
CA ARG A 112 -7.50 8.80 -13.88
C ARG A 112 -8.45 8.16 -12.86
N GLY A 113 -7.96 7.20 -12.09
CA GLY A 113 -8.72 6.42 -11.13
C GLY A 113 -8.30 6.74 -9.71
N THR A 114 -7.37 5.95 -9.20
CA THR A 114 -6.89 6.05 -7.81
C THR A 114 -6.18 7.38 -7.55
N HIS A 115 -5.46 7.93 -8.54
CA HIS A 115 -4.73 9.19 -8.42
C HIS A 115 -5.41 10.34 -9.19
N ALA A 116 -6.72 10.25 -9.43
CA ALA A 116 -7.47 11.22 -10.25
C ALA A 116 -7.39 12.68 -9.77
N MET A 117 -7.04 12.88 -8.50
CA MET A 117 -6.93 14.20 -7.86
C MET A 117 -5.49 14.55 -7.45
N HIS A 118 -4.51 13.72 -7.82
CA HIS A 118 -3.11 14.00 -7.52
C HIS A 118 -2.45 14.68 -8.72
N LYS A 119 -1.36 15.40 -8.48
CA LYS A 119 -0.49 15.91 -9.54
C LYS A 119 0.17 14.73 -10.26
N ILE A 120 -0.14 14.60 -11.55
CA ILE A 120 0.41 13.57 -12.45
C ILE A 120 1.23 14.24 -13.54
N GLU A 121 2.44 13.74 -13.77
CA GLU A 121 3.32 14.16 -14.86
C GLU A 121 3.66 12.94 -15.74
N MET A 122 3.83 13.12 -17.04
CA MET A 122 4.32 12.06 -17.92
C MET A 122 5.83 11.94 -17.78
N ILE A 123 6.36 10.72 -17.70
CA ILE A 123 7.80 10.52 -17.48
C ILE A 123 8.61 11.13 -18.63
N ASP A 124 8.17 10.96 -19.88
CA ASP A 124 8.84 11.55 -21.04
C ASP A 124 8.85 13.08 -21.02
N ASP A 125 7.84 13.73 -20.42
CA ASP A 125 7.80 15.19 -20.28
C ASP A 125 8.77 15.67 -19.19
N LEU A 126 9.03 14.85 -18.15
CA LEU A 126 10.04 15.12 -17.13
C LEU A 126 11.48 15.03 -17.65
N LEU A 127 11.67 14.40 -18.80
CA LEU A 127 12.96 14.28 -19.50
C LEU A 127 13.20 15.42 -20.50
N GLN A 128 12.21 16.27 -20.75
CA GLN A 128 12.34 17.44 -21.61
C GLN A 128 12.72 18.67 -20.77
N ASP A 129 13.78 19.38 -21.14
CA ASP A 129 14.36 20.48 -20.38
C ASP A 129 13.43 21.73 -20.43
N ASN A 130 12.55 21.90 -19.43
CA ASN A 130 11.60 23.03 -19.32
C ASN A 130 11.43 23.53 -17.86
N GLU A 131 10.89 24.74 -17.66
CA GLU A 131 10.82 25.37 -16.32
C GLU A 131 9.96 24.59 -15.30
N ASN A 132 8.95 23.83 -15.74
CA ASN A 132 8.06 23.07 -14.85
C ASN A 132 8.75 21.81 -14.27
N VAL A 133 9.75 21.27 -14.97
CA VAL A 133 10.53 20.10 -14.57
C VAL A 133 11.32 20.39 -13.30
N ASN A 134 11.78 21.63 -13.09
CA ASN A 134 12.55 22.01 -11.91
C ASN A 134 11.81 21.81 -10.57
N ASP A 135 10.51 22.10 -10.50
CA ASP A 135 9.71 21.90 -9.27
C ASP A 135 9.57 20.41 -8.92
N VAL A 136 9.37 19.57 -9.93
CA VAL A 136 9.21 18.12 -9.73
C VAL A 136 10.55 17.48 -9.38
N TRP A 137 11.64 17.85 -10.05
CA TRP A 137 12.99 17.39 -9.70
C TRP A 137 13.44 17.88 -8.32
N ALA A 138 13.01 19.06 -7.87
CA ALA A 138 13.26 19.55 -6.53
C ALA A 138 12.63 18.66 -5.44
N LYS A 139 11.56 17.90 -5.77
CA LYS A 139 10.98 16.87 -4.88
C LYS A 139 11.62 15.48 -5.06
N ILE A 140 11.90 15.08 -6.29
CA ILE A 140 12.50 13.76 -6.59
C ILE A 140 13.93 13.66 -6.03
N ARG A 141 14.74 14.69 -6.24
CA ARG A 141 16.16 14.71 -5.86
C ARG A 141 16.40 14.47 -4.36
N PRO A 142 15.79 15.20 -3.42
CA PRO A 142 15.99 14.94 -1.99
C PRO A 142 15.49 13.55 -1.58
N THR A 143 14.43 13.03 -2.23
CA THR A 143 13.93 11.68 -1.97
C THR A 143 14.94 10.62 -2.40
N LEU A 144 15.56 10.76 -3.58
CA LEU A 144 16.61 9.87 -4.04
C LEU A 144 17.88 10.01 -3.21
N GLN A 145 18.25 11.23 -2.81
CA GLN A 145 19.40 11.46 -1.94
C GLN A 145 19.20 10.79 -0.58
N LYS A 146 18.05 10.97 0.07
CA LYS A 146 17.70 10.28 1.32
C LYS A 146 17.80 8.76 1.18
N LYS A 147 17.32 8.19 0.06
CA LYS A 147 17.46 6.76 -0.23
C LYS A 147 18.92 6.35 -0.42
N LEU A 148 19.71 7.13 -1.14
CA LEU A 148 21.13 6.88 -1.36
C LEU A 148 21.90 6.92 -0.03
N ASP A 149 21.65 7.93 0.80
CA ASP A 149 22.26 8.07 2.13
C ASP A 149 21.89 6.87 3.02
N SER A 150 20.63 6.41 2.95
CA SER A 150 20.18 5.21 3.66
C SER A 150 20.89 3.94 3.16
N VAL A 151 20.99 3.76 1.83
CA VAL A 151 21.70 2.61 1.24
C VAL A 151 23.19 2.66 1.55
N SER A 152 23.81 3.83 1.47
CA SER A 152 25.23 4.03 1.81
C SER A 152 25.49 3.66 3.27
N SER A 153 24.60 4.03 4.18
CA SER A 153 24.69 3.65 5.60
C SER A 153 24.60 2.13 5.79
N VAL A 154 23.73 1.45 5.03
CA VAL A 154 23.64 -0.02 5.06
C VAL A 154 24.91 -0.67 4.49
N VAL A 155 25.50 -0.11 3.42
CA VAL A 155 26.76 -0.61 2.85
C VAL A 155 27.89 -0.51 3.88
N THR A 156 28.07 0.65 4.52
CA THR A 156 29.11 0.81 5.55
C THR A 156 28.93 -0.16 6.72
N LEU A 157 27.68 -0.38 7.16
CA LEU A 157 27.39 -1.35 8.22
C LEU A 157 27.62 -2.80 7.77
N SER A 158 27.35 -3.11 6.50
CA SER A 158 27.63 -4.43 5.92
C SER A 158 29.13 -4.71 5.88
N ASP A 159 29.95 -3.69 5.59
CA ASP A 159 31.41 -3.80 5.63
C ASP A 159 31.88 -4.05 7.08
N GLU A 160 31.39 -3.27 8.05
CA GLU A 160 31.69 -3.47 9.48
C GLU A 160 31.31 -4.88 9.98
N LEU A 161 30.14 -5.40 9.55
CA LEU A 161 29.72 -6.76 9.92
C LEU A 161 30.60 -7.82 9.25
N SER A 162 31.02 -7.58 8.00
CA SER A 162 31.93 -8.47 7.28
C SER A 162 33.28 -8.58 8.00
N ASP A 163 33.81 -7.46 8.50
CA ASP A 163 35.03 -7.43 9.29
C ASP A 163 34.89 -8.25 10.59
N VAL A 164 33.77 -8.08 11.30
CA VAL A 164 33.46 -8.85 12.52
C VAL A 164 33.37 -10.35 12.22
N ILE A 165 32.73 -10.75 11.12
CA ILE A 165 32.66 -12.16 10.69
C ILE A 165 34.06 -12.70 10.42
N GLU A 166 34.91 -11.91 9.76
CA GLU A 166 36.29 -12.32 9.47
C GLU A 166 37.10 -12.54 10.76
N ASP A 167 36.93 -11.67 11.76
CA ASP A 167 37.56 -11.82 13.07
C ASP A 167 37.08 -13.07 13.82
N ILE A 168 35.78 -13.39 13.75
CA ILE A 168 35.24 -14.63 14.31
C ILE A 168 35.84 -15.86 13.59
N ILE A 169 35.96 -15.80 12.26
CA ILE A 169 36.57 -16.88 11.46
C ILE A 169 38.04 -17.07 11.88
N LYS A 170 38.81 -16.00 12.05
CA LYS A 170 40.22 -16.05 12.52
C LYS A 170 40.35 -16.66 13.92
N MET A 171 39.34 -16.50 14.77
CA MET A 171 39.33 -17.04 16.14
C MET A 171 38.96 -18.53 16.23
N LYS A 172 38.24 -19.06 15.24
CA LYS A 172 37.77 -20.45 15.22
C LYS A 172 38.89 -21.51 15.42
N PRO A 173 40.06 -21.45 14.76
CA PRO A 173 41.12 -22.44 14.93
C PRO A 173 41.69 -22.48 16.36
N TYR A 174 41.74 -21.33 17.04
CA TYR A 174 42.20 -21.26 18.43
C TYR A 174 41.23 -21.99 19.38
N PHE A 175 39.93 -21.81 19.16
CA PHE A 175 38.90 -22.52 19.91
C PHE A 175 38.96 -24.03 19.68
N ASP A 176 39.09 -24.44 18.42
CA ASP A 176 39.18 -25.86 18.06
C ASP A 176 40.44 -26.48 18.72
N GLY A 177 41.59 -25.79 18.69
CA GLY A 177 42.81 -26.23 19.38
C GLY A 177 42.70 -26.27 20.90
N TRP A 178 42.02 -25.30 21.52
CA TRP A 178 41.77 -25.32 22.97
C TRP A 178 40.84 -26.47 23.37
N LYS A 179 39.80 -26.72 22.57
CA LYS A 179 38.88 -27.86 22.77
C LYS A 179 39.62 -29.20 22.67
N ASP A 180 40.52 -29.34 21.70
CA ASP A 180 41.33 -30.56 21.55
C ASP A 180 42.24 -30.78 22.77
N LEU A 181 42.86 -29.72 23.29
CA LEU A 181 43.66 -29.78 24.52
C LEU A 181 42.82 -30.23 25.73
N LEU A 182 41.61 -29.68 25.89
CA LEU A 182 40.67 -30.08 26.93
C LEU A 182 40.25 -31.54 26.81
N LEU A 183 40.03 -32.03 25.59
CA LEU A 183 39.70 -33.43 25.32
C LEU A 183 40.85 -34.36 25.70
N VAL A 184 42.08 -34.04 25.32
CA VAL A 184 43.27 -34.81 25.69
C VAL A 184 43.40 -34.91 27.21
N GLN A 185 43.23 -33.78 27.91
CA GLN A 185 43.37 -33.74 29.36
C GLN A 185 42.22 -34.47 30.08
N LYS A 186 40.99 -34.39 29.55
CA LYS A 186 39.86 -35.18 30.04
C LYS A 186 40.18 -36.68 29.96
N VAL A 187 40.62 -37.15 28.80
CA VAL A 187 40.97 -38.57 28.60
C VAL A 187 42.10 -38.98 29.54
N SER A 188 43.15 -38.16 29.68
CA SER A 188 44.25 -38.43 30.63
C SER A 188 43.75 -38.53 32.07
N THR A 189 42.84 -37.66 32.49
CA THR A 189 42.29 -37.64 33.85
C THR A 189 41.37 -38.83 34.10
N GLU A 190 40.55 -39.22 33.11
CA GLU A 190 39.72 -40.43 33.17
C GLU A 190 40.59 -41.70 33.28
N GLN A 191 41.71 -41.75 32.55
CA GLN A 191 42.69 -42.84 32.65
C GLN A 191 43.36 -42.89 34.03
N ASP A 192 43.79 -41.73 34.55
CA ASP A 192 44.37 -41.64 35.90
C ASP A 192 43.37 -42.09 36.98
N LEU A 193 42.08 -41.76 36.82
CA LEU A 193 41.01 -42.22 37.72
C LEU A 193 40.81 -43.74 37.66
N GLN A 194 40.75 -44.31 36.45
CA GLN A 194 40.64 -45.77 36.28
C GLN A 194 41.85 -46.50 36.86
N ALA A 195 43.06 -45.96 36.66
CA ALA A 195 44.29 -46.50 37.22
C ALA A 195 44.26 -46.44 38.76
N TRP A 196 43.77 -45.34 39.34
CA TRP A 196 43.59 -45.19 40.78
C TRP A 196 42.67 -46.27 41.36
N ASP A 197 41.49 -46.47 40.77
CA ASP A 197 40.52 -47.47 41.23
C ASP A 197 41.07 -48.91 41.13
N ALA A 198 41.85 -49.21 40.08
CA ALA A 198 42.54 -50.48 39.92
C ALA A 198 43.67 -50.69 40.95
N SER A 199 44.42 -49.64 41.29
CA SER A 199 45.49 -49.70 42.31
C SER A 199 44.94 -49.88 43.73
N VAL A 200 43.74 -49.40 44.02
CA VAL A 200 43.08 -49.60 45.33
C VAL A 200 42.68 -51.08 45.54
N THR A 201 42.29 -51.78 44.48
CA THR A 201 41.75 -53.17 44.54
C THR A 201 42.80 -54.28 44.42
N SER A 202 44.02 -54.03 43.93
CA SER A 202 45.08 -55.05 43.78
C SER A 202 45.76 -55.43 45.12
N HIS A 203 46.67 -56.42 45.16
CA HIS A 203 47.48 -56.78 46.37
C HIS A 203 48.99 -56.62 46.12
N ASP A 204 49.38 -55.77 45.15
CA ASP A 204 50.77 -55.60 44.70
C ASP A 204 51.61 -54.63 45.57
N GLY A 205 52.93 -54.85 45.61
CA GLY A 205 53.91 -54.11 46.42
C GLY A 205 54.26 -52.71 45.89
N ASN A 206 53.92 -52.37 44.64
CA ASN A 206 54.31 -51.08 44.02
C ASN A 206 53.26 -49.95 44.13
N LYS A 207 52.10 -50.22 44.74
CA LYS A 207 50.96 -49.28 44.88
C LYS A 207 51.32 -47.86 45.34
N ARG A 208 52.29 -47.75 46.25
CA ARG A 208 52.70 -46.46 46.83
C ARG A 208 53.36 -45.55 45.79
N LEU A 209 54.03 -46.13 44.79
CA LEU A 209 54.69 -45.38 43.72
C LEU A 209 53.66 -44.89 42.70
N ASP A 210 52.75 -45.77 42.27
CA ASP A 210 51.68 -45.44 41.31
C ASP A 210 50.75 -44.35 41.86
N CYS A 211 50.33 -44.49 43.12
CA CYS A 211 49.51 -43.47 43.78
C CYS A 211 50.24 -42.13 43.91
N LYS A 212 51.56 -42.15 44.17
CA LYS A 212 52.37 -40.92 44.22
C LYS A 212 52.42 -40.23 42.87
N GLU A 213 52.55 -40.98 41.78
CA GLU A 213 52.64 -40.42 40.44
C GLU A 213 51.32 -39.77 40.00
N ILE A 214 50.18 -40.43 40.25
CA ILE A 214 48.84 -39.87 40.02
C ILE A 214 48.63 -38.59 40.84
N LEU A 215 49.00 -38.61 42.13
CA LEU A 215 48.89 -37.43 43.01
C LEU A 215 49.79 -36.27 42.59
N CYS A 216 50.94 -36.53 41.96
CA CYS A 216 51.79 -35.50 41.38
C CYS A 216 51.15 -34.83 40.16
N ARG A 217 50.46 -35.60 39.30
CA ARG A 217 49.74 -35.07 38.12
C ARG A 217 48.52 -34.22 38.51
N LEU A 218 47.84 -34.56 39.61
CA LEU A 218 46.69 -33.79 40.15
C LEU A 218 47.03 -32.36 40.60
N LYS A 219 48.30 -32.04 40.89
CA LYS A 219 48.74 -30.69 41.29
C LYS A 219 48.95 -29.72 40.14
N LEU A 220 48.86 -30.18 38.89
CA LEU A 220 48.96 -29.30 37.72
C LEU A 220 47.66 -28.51 37.58
N ASN A 221 47.67 -27.26 38.01
CA ASN A 221 46.55 -26.34 37.80
C ASN A 221 46.44 -26.02 36.31
N PHE A 222 45.20 -25.98 35.82
CA PHE A 222 44.85 -25.54 34.48
C PHE A 222 45.15 -24.04 34.36
N SER A 223 46.40 -23.72 34.03
CA SER A 223 46.83 -22.38 33.69
C SER A 223 46.48 -22.14 32.23
N ASP A 224 45.36 -21.45 32.00
CA ASP A 224 45.33 -20.17 31.28
C ASP A 224 44.00 -20.03 30.50
N ASN A 225 42.99 -19.48 31.17
CA ASN A 225 41.76 -19.01 30.54
C ASN A 225 41.95 -17.64 29.87
N GLY A 226 43.21 -17.22 29.61
CA GLY A 226 43.59 -15.86 29.23
C GLY A 226 42.89 -15.32 27.98
N LYS A 227 42.40 -16.17 27.07
CA LYS A 227 41.70 -15.74 25.84
C LYS A 227 40.18 -15.66 25.93
N LEU A 228 39.57 -16.21 26.99
CA LEU A 228 38.12 -16.16 27.20
C LEU A 228 37.56 -14.72 27.32
N PRO A 229 38.28 -13.77 27.96
CA PRO A 229 37.93 -12.35 27.93
C PRO A 229 37.99 -11.71 26.55
N GLU A 230 38.99 -12.06 25.71
CA GLU A 230 39.12 -11.54 24.34
C GLU A 230 37.96 -11.99 23.46
N ILE A 231 37.59 -13.27 23.57
CA ILE A 231 36.41 -13.85 22.91
C ILE A 231 35.13 -13.12 23.31
N LYS A 232 34.95 -12.89 24.60
CA LYS A 232 33.76 -12.19 25.12
C LYS A 232 33.69 -10.77 24.57
N ALA A 233 34.81 -10.04 24.58
CA ALA A 233 34.89 -8.69 24.04
C ALA A 233 34.53 -8.64 22.54
N LEU A 234 34.98 -9.65 21.76
CA LEU A 234 34.68 -9.76 20.34
C LEU A 234 33.18 -10.02 20.08
N LEU A 235 32.56 -10.91 20.85
CA LEU A 235 31.12 -11.19 20.77
C LEU A 235 30.27 -9.98 21.20
N ASP A 236 30.70 -9.26 22.24
CA ASP A 236 30.03 -8.05 22.70
C ASP A 236 30.12 -6.92 21.65
N ALA A 237 31.27 -6.80 20.95
CA ALA A 237 31.44 -5.88 19.83
C ALA A 237 30.53 -6.25 18.64
N ALA A 238 30.48 -7.53 18.26
CA ALA A 238 29.60 -8.04 17.22
C ALA A 238 28.11 -7.77 17.53
N ALA A 239 27.69 -8.02 18.77
CA ALA A 239 26.33 -7.74 19.22
C ALA A 239 26.00 -6.25 19.18
N LYS A 240 26.97 -5.37 19.51
CA LYS A 240 26.79 -3.92 19.45
C LYS A 240 26.69 -3.40 18.03
N THR A 241 27.49 -3.91 17.09
CA THR A 241 27.38 -3.59 15.66
C THR A 241 26.03 -4.07 15.11
N SER A 242 25.61 -5.29 15.47
CA SER A 242 24.28 -5.82 15.13
C SER A 242 23.13 -4.99 15.70
N ALA A 243 23.25 -4.45 16.91
CA ALA A 243 22.22 -3.59 17.49
C ALA A 243 22.19 -2.20 16.82
N SER A 244 23.34 -1.72 16.33
CA SER A 244 23.42 -0.44 15.61
C SER A 244 22.76 -0.52 14.23
N LEU A 245 22.75 -1.70 13.60
CA LEU A 245 21.98 -2.03 12.39
C LEU A 245 20.45 -1.87 12.59
N GLU A 246 19.93 -2.09 13.80
CA GLU A 246 18.49 -1.97 14.09
C GLU A 246 18.03 -0.51 14.32
N LEU A 247 18.96 0.42 14.57
CA LEU A 247 18.68 1.77 15.07
C LEU A 247 18.91 2.91 14.06
N GLN A 248 19.67 2.69 12.99
CA GLN A 248 20.05 3.78 12.06
C GLN A 248 19.09 4.02 10.88
N THR A 249 18.06 3.20 10.68
CA THR A 249 17.27 3.28 9.43
C THR A 249 15.91 3.95 9.52
N CYS A 250 15.40 4.32 10.70
CA CYS A 250 14.10 4.98 10.83
C CYS A 250 14.02 5.83 12.10
N GLU A 251 13.47 7.05 12.01
CA GLU A 251 12.92 7.71 13.21
C GLU A 251 11.96 6.74 13.91
N VAL A 252 12.26 6.42 15.17
CA VAL A 252 11.41 5.49 15.94
C VAL A 252 10.13 6.18 16.39
N MET A 253 9.04 5.41 16.40
CA MET A 253 7.74 5.86 16.85
C MET A 253 7.73 6.08 18.37
N PRO A 254 6.92 7.02 18.89
CA PRO A 254 6.90 7.34 20.31
C PRO A 254 6.39 6.17 21.17
N THR A 255 7.17 5.77 22.16
CA THR A 255 6.86 4.66 23.09
C THR A 255 5.57 4.90 23.89
N GLY A 256 4.68 3.90 23.93
CA GLY A 256 3.46 3.93 24.76
C GLY A 256 2.38 4.91 24.29
N LYS A 257 2.59 5.63 23.19
CA LYS A 257 1.60 6.53 22.57
C LYS A 257 0.76 5.77 21.53
N PRO A 258 -0.46 6.25 21.20
CA PRO A 258 -1.21 5.71 20.09
C PRO A 258 -0.46 6.03 18.79
N TRP A 259 -0.35 5.05 17.90
CA TRP A 259 0.21 5.23 16.57
C TRP A 259 -0.92 5.21 15.56
N ILE A 260 -0.92 6.21 14.68
CA ILE A 260 -1.83 6.32 13.56
C ILE A 260 -0.95 6.30 12.32
N ILE A 261 -1.05 5.22 11.55
CA ILE A 261 -0.30 5.02 10.31
C ILE A 261 -1.19 5.46 9.16
N THR A 262 -0.78 6.51 8.47
CA THR A 262 -1.50 7.12 7.33
C THR A 262 -0.69 7.10 6.03
N SER A 263 0.57 6.67 6.08
CA SER A 263 1.47 6.58 4.94
C SER A 263 2.38 5.35 5.01
N SER A 264 3.02 5.00 3.88
CA SER A 264 4.02 3.93 3.83
C SER A 264 5.22 4.22 4.73
N GLU A 265 5.72 5.47 4.75
CA GLU A 265 6.84 5.88 5.59
C GLU A 265 6.54 5.73 7.09
N GLU A 266 5.35 6.13 7.54
CA GLU A 266 4.88 5.88 8.91
C GLU A 266 4.76 4.39 9.23
N GLY A 267 4.34 3.59 8.24
CA GLY A 267 4.26 2.15 8.34
C GLY A 267 5.62 1.50 8.57
N GLU A 268 6.62 1.86 7.78
CA GLU A 268 7.99 1.35 7.92
C GLU A 268 8.60 1.75 9.27
N ARG A 269 8.43 3.01 9.69
CA ARG A 269 8.85 3.47 11.02
C ARG A 269 8.20 2.66 12.14
N ALA A 270 6.90 2.36 12.03
CA ALA A 270 6.20 1.54 12.99
C ALA A 270 6.70 0.09 13.02
N VAL A 271 6.96 -0.53 11.87
CA VAL A 271 7.55 -1.88 11.80
C VAL A 271 8.93 -1.89 12.47
N ALA A 272 9.81 -0.96 12.12
CA ALA A 272 11.14 -0.85 12.72
C ALA A 272 11.06 -0.64 14.25
N SER A 273 10.12 0.18 14.71
CA SER A 273 9.90 0.42 16.14
C SER A 273 9.43 -0.85 16.87
N LEU A 274 8.49 -1.61 16.28
CA LEU A 274 8.02 -2.87 16.86
C LEU A 274 9.12 -3.92 16.91
N SER A 275 9.98 -4.02 15.89
CA SER A 275 11.15 -4.91 15.88
C SER A 275 12.11 -4.60 17.03
N ASN A 276 12.26 -3.32 17.37
CA ASN A 276 13.03 -2.84 18.52
C ASN A 276 12.24 -2.94 19.86
N ASN A 277 11.15 -3.70 19.91
CA ASN A 277 10.28 -3.88 21.08
C ASN A 277 9.68 -2.58 21.63
N ILE A 278 9.64 -1.51 20.84
CA ILE A 278 8.91 -0.28 21.14
C ILE A 278 7.45 -0.51 20.76
N LYS A 279 6.54 -0.38 21.71
CA LYS A 279 5.12 -0.74 21.51
C LYS A 279 4.20 0.47 21.64
N PRO A 280 3.17 0.59 20.76
CA PRO A 280 2.12 1.57 20.93
C PRO A 280 1.13 1.16 22.03
N SER A 281 0.40 2.14 22.57
CA SER A 281 -0.81 1.85 23.36
C SER A 281 -2.01 1.46 22.49
N ARG A 282 -2.05 1.94 21.24
CA ARG A 282 -3.04 1.56 20.22
C ARG A 282 -2.41 1.68 18.84
N LEU A 283 -2.63 0.71 17.96
CA LEU A 283 -2.17 0.74 16.58
C LEU A 283 -3.35 0.89 15.63
N VAL A 284 -3.40 2.02 14.92
CA VAL A 284 -4.42 2.32 13.91
C VAL A 284 -3.76 2.46 12.55
N VAL A 285 -4.30 1.79 11.55
CA VAL A 285 -3.88 1.92 10.15
C VAL A 285 -5.05 2.50 9.37
N LEU A 286 -4.87 3.72 8.85
CA LEU A 286 -5.86 4.45 8.08
C LEU A 286 -5.33 4.68 6.67
N SER A 287 -5.94 4.01 5.70
CA SER A 287 -5.69 4.28 4.28
C SER A 287 -6.91 4.95 3.68
N THR A 288 -6.73 6.10 3.06
CA THR A 288 -7.81 6.84 2.40
C THR A 288 -7.56 6.89 0.91
N HIS A 289 -8.54 7.37 0.15
CA HIS A 289 -8.37 7.42 -1.29
C HIS A 289 -7.50 8.59 -1.80
N THR A 290 -7.33 9.65 -1.00
CA THR A 290 -6.37 10.75 -1.24
C THR A 290 -4.99 10.44 -0.68
N ARG A 291 -4.90 9.51 0.28
CA ARG A 291 -3.65 8.99 0.83
C ARG A 291 -3.69 7.46 0.90
N PRO A 292 -3.71 6.77 -0.25
CA PRO A 292 -3.65 5.31 -0.26
C PRO A 292 -2.29 4.87 0.28
N ILE A 293 -2.24 3.77 1.02
CA ILE A 293 -0.99 3.19 1.51
C ILE A 293 -0.57 2.11 0.50
N PRO A 294 0.50 2.33 -0.28
CA PRO A 294 0.98 1.33 -1.23
C PRO A 294 1.42 0.07 -0.49
N GLY A 295 1.08 -1.10 -1.05
CA GLY A 295 1.45 -2.37 -0.43
C GLY A 295 0.83 -2.60 0.96
N LEU A 296 -0.32 -1.97 1.27
CA LEU A 296 -0.99 -2.05 2.58
C LEU A 296 -1.06 -3.47 3.15
N GLY A 297 -1.27 -4.48 2.32
CA GLY A 297 -1.29 -5.88 2.77
C GLY A 297 0.02 -6.43 3.30
N GLU A 298 1.13 -6.08 2.64
CA GLU A 298 2.47 -6.47 3.06
C GLU A 298 2.83 -5.73 4.36
N LEU A 299 2.55 -4.42 4.40
CA LEU A 299 2.75 -3.61 5.59
C LEU A 299 1.98 -4.19 6.79
N LEU A 300 0.69 -4.50 6.63
CA LEU A 300 -0.11 -5.07 7.70
C LEU A 300 0.38 -6.44 8.16
N SER A 301 0.86 -7.28 7.23
CA SER A 301 1.44 -8.58 7.56
C SER A 301 2.69 -8.42 8.43
N ARG A 302 3.56 -7.47 8.07
CA ARG A 302 4.77 -7.14 8.84
C ARG A 302 4.43 -6.52 10.21
N LEU A 303 3.49 -5.58 10.26
CA LEU A 303 3.03 -4.99 11.53
C LEU A 303 2.49 -6.08 12.48
N ALA A 304 1.67 -7.00 11.98
CA ALA A 304 1.11 -8.08 12.77
C ALA A 304 2.15 -9.14 13.18
N ALA A 305 3.22 -9.33 12.42
CA ALA A 305 4.31 -10.23 12.80
C ALA A 305 5.06 -9.74 14.05
N HIS A 306 5.15 -8.43 14.26
CA HIS A 306 5.87 -7.82 15.39
C HIS A 306 4.95 -7.28 16.50
N HIS A 307 3.67 -7.02 16.20
CA HIS A 307 2.70 -6.52 17.18
C HIS A 307 1.77 -7.62 17.69
N THR A 308 1.84 -7.88 19.00
CA THR A 308 1.00 -8.87 19.69
C THR A 308 -0.37 -8.35 20.13
N GLY A 309 -0.60 -7.03 20.04
CA GLY A 309 -1.89 -6.41 20.30
C GLY A 309 -2.80 -6.41 19.07
N LYS A 310 -3.99 -5.81 19.20
CA LYS A 310 -4.92 -5.68 18.07
C LYS A 310 -4.65 -4.42 17.25
N ILE A 311 -4.89 -4.54 15.94
CA ILE A 311 -4.75 -3.48 14.95
C ILE A 311 -6.15 -3.00 14.54
N SER A 312 -6.40 -1.70 14.66
CA SER A 312 -7.60 -1.08 14.08
C SER A 312 -7.33 -0.71 12.63
N LEU A 313 -8.06 -1.30 11.68
CA LEU A 313 -7.83 -1.11 10.25
C LEU A 313 -9.00 -0.36 9.59
N LEU A 314 -8.69 0.75 8.92
CA LEU A 314 -9.62 1.57 8.13
C LEU A 314 -9.10 1.63 6.69
N PRO A 315 -9.41 0.63 5.85
CA PRO A 315 -8.99 0.55 4.46
C PRO A 315 -10.00 1.30 3.58
N LEU A 316 -10.14 2.61 3.82
CA LEU A 316 -11.13 3.45 3.15
C LEU A 316 -10.80 3.69 1.67
N ASP A 317 -9.54 3.56 1.26
CA ASP A 317 -9.10 3.52 -0.12
C ASP A 317 -9.76 2.36 -0.91
N TYR A 318 -9.84 1.18 -0.32
CA TYR A 318 -10.60 0.03 -0.82
C TYR A 318 -12.10 0.29 -0.70
N PHE A 319 -12.53 0.75 0.48
CA PHE A 319 -13.95 0.96 0.77
C PHE A 319 -14.59 1.98 -0.17
N TRP A 320 -13.83 2.97 -0.66
CA TRP A 320 -14.27 4.02 -1.58
C TRP A 320 -13.69 3.88 -2.99
N ARG A 321 -13.22 2.69 -3.35
CA ARG A 321 -12.71 2.41 -4.71
C ARG A 321 -13.83 2.57 -5.75
N PRO A 322 -13.54 2.88 -7.02
CA PRO A 322 -14.54 2.79 -8.09
C PRO A 322 -14.99 1.34 -8.37
N THR A 323 -16.13 1.16 -9.04
CA THR A 323 -16.63 -0.16 -9.44
C THR A 323 -15.73 -0.83 -10.48
N GLY A 324 -15.72 -2.16 -10.48
CA GLY A 324 -14.99 -2.98 -11.48
C GLY A 324 -13.51 -3.20 -11.19
N GLN A 325 -12.95 -2.58 -10.15
CA GLN A 325 -11.58 -2.82 -9.73
C GLN A 325 -11.48 -4.04 -8.80
N SER A 326 -10.35 -4.75 -8.85
CA SER A 326 -10.01 -5.85 -7.93
C SER A 326 -10.06 -5.37 -6.47
N ASP A 327 -10.27 -6.28 -5.53
CA ASP A 327 -10.26 -5.98 -4.10
C ASP A 327 -8.86 -5.64 -3.57
N GLY A 328 -7.82 -5.84 -4.40
CA GLY A 328 -6.44 -5.56 -4.04
C GLY A 328 -5.90 -6.54 -2.98
N GLY A 329 -6.50 -7.73 -2.86
CA GLY A 329 -6.06 -8.75 -1.91
C GLY A 329 -6.51 -8.52 -0.46
N LEU A 330 -7.46 -7.61 -0.23
CA LEU A 330 -7.98 -7.32 1.11
C LEU A 330 -8.58 -8.57 1.77
N GLU A 331 -9.24 -9.46 1.01
CA GLU A 331 -9.73 -10.74 1.56
C GLU A 331 -8.61 -11.57 2.16
N THR A 332 -7.50 -11.72 1.44
CA THR A 332 -6.33 -12.47 1.89
C THR A 332 -5.72 -11.84 3.14
N ILE A 333 -5.63 -10.52 3.20
CA ILE A 333 -5.06 -9.78 4.33
C ILE A 333 -5.91 -9.99 5.59
N VAL A 334 -7.22 -9.77 5.49
CA VAL A 334 -8.14 -9.97 6.60
C VAL A 334 -8.10 -11.41 7.10
N HIS A 335 -8.00 -12.38 6.19
CA HIS A 335 -7.86 -13.78 6.55
C HIS A 335 -6.55 -14.08 7.29
N LYS A 336 -5.41 -13.53 6.84
CA LYS A 336 -4.11 -13.67 7.50
C LYS A 336 -4.08 -13.06 8.89
N LEU A 337 -4.77 -11.93 9.08
CA LEU A 337 -4.82 -11.17 10.33
C LEU A 337 -5.94 -11.64 11.28
N ARG A 338 -6.47 -12.85 11.08
CA ARG A 338 -7.56 -13.39 11.89
C ARG A 338 -7.21 -13.35 13.38
N GLY A 339 -8.03 -12.65 14.17
CA GLY A 339 -7.83 -12.46 15.62
C GLY A 339 -6.95 -11.27 16.03
N GLY A 340 -6.16 -10.73 15.11
CA GLY A 340 -5.32 -9.54 15.31
C GLY A 340 -6.00 -8.23 14.96
N LEU A 341 -7.18 -8.24 14.35
CA LEU A 341 -7.95 -7.03 14.02
C LEU A 341 -8.90 -6.62 15.17
N GLN A 342 -9.05 -5.32 15.37
CA GLN A 342 -10.01 -4.71 16.30
C GLN A 342 -11.02 -3.83 15.55
N GLY A 343 -12.27 -3.85 16.02
CA GLY A 343 -13.34 -3.01 15.51
C GLY A 343 -14.13 -3.66 14.37
N ALA A 344 -15.00 -2.86 13.76
CA ALA A 344 -15.85 -3.28 12.65
C ALA A 344 -15.03 -3.46 11.36
N LEU A 345 -15.30 -4.55 10.63
CA LEU A 345 -14.54 -4.88 9.43
C LEU A 345 -15.12 -4.22 8.18
N TYR A 346 -14.30 -3.45 7.46
CA TYR A 346 -14.65 -2.86 6.16
C TYR A 346 -14.44 -3.87 5.02
N CYS A 347 -15.51 -4.38 4.42
CA CYS A 347 -15.42 -5.43 3.41
C CYS A 347 -16.66 -5.54 2.51
N SER A 348 -16.61 -6.42 1.50
CA SER A 348 -17.80 -6.81 0.73
C SER A 348 -18.68 -7.80 1.50
N PRO A 349 -19.99 -7.91 1.20
CA PRO A 349 -20.85 -8.91 1.82
C PRO A 349 -20.38 -10.35 1.63
N TYR A 350 -19.82 -10.65 0.45
CA TYR A 350 -19.23 -11.95 0.16
C TYR A 350 -18.09 -12.29 1.13
N MET A 351 -17.18 -11.34 1.34
CA MET A 351 -16.07 -11.51 2.29
C MET A 351 -16.56 -11.64 3.73
N ALA A 352 -17.52 -10.82 4.16
CA ALA A 352 -18.12 -10.91 5.49
C ALA A 352 -18.71 -12.31 5.73
N ALA A 353 -19.49 -12.82 4.78
CA ALA A 353 -20.13 -14.14 4.88
C ALA A 353 -19.11 -15.30 4.93
N ARG A 354 -17.95 -15.17 4.29
CA ARG A 354 -16.91 -16.21 4.27
C ARG A 354 -15.97 -16.17 5.47
N THR A 355 -15.67 -14.98 5.95
CA THR A 355 -14.70 -14.80 7.03
C THR A 355 -15.32 -15.13 8.38
N GLY A 356 -16.52 -14.58 8.67
CA GLY A 356 -17.18 -14.74 9.97
C GLY A 356 -16.32 -14.23 11.15
N ILE A 357 -15.36 -13.34 10.88
CA ILE A 357 -14.33 -12.94 11.85
C ILE A 357 -14.85 -11.84 12.79
N ALA A 358 -15.75 -10.98 12.33
CA ALA A 358 -16.27 -9.86 13.10
C ALA A 358 -17.75 -10.05 13.47
N ARG A 359 -18.17 -9.39 14.55
CA ARG A 359 -19.59 -9.23 14.89
C ARG A 359 -20.20 -7.98 14.24
N ASP A 360 -19.34 -7.02 13.89
CA ASP A 360 -19.70 -5.74 13.30
C ASP A 360 -19.00 -5.58 11.95
N TYR A 361 -19.73 -5.19 10.91
CA TYR A 361 -19.21 -5.00 9.57
C TYR A 361 -19.58 -3.63 9.00
N ASN A 362 -18.67 -3.08 8.21
CA ASN A 362 -18.91 -1.94 7.34
C ASN A 362 -18.90 -2.45 5.91
N ILE A 363 -20.05 -2.38 5.24
CA ILE A 363 -20.29 -3.15 4.03
C ILE A 363 -20.16 -2.29 2.78
N ARG A 364 -19.37 -2.77 1.83
CA ARG A 364 -19.22 -2.19 0.49
C ARG A 364 -20.02 -3.00 -0.53
N LEU A 365 -21.00 -2.34 -1.14
CA LEU A 365 -21.78 -2.84 -2.26
C LEU A 365 -21.20 -2.25 -3.54
N GLY A 366 -20.45 -3.06 -4.27
CA GLY A 366 -19.76 -2.68 -5.51
C GLY A 366 -20.39 -3.24 -6.77
N ARG A 367 -21.23 -4.27 -6.65
CA ARG A 367 -21.88 -4.98 -7.76
C ARG A 367 -23.32 -5.34 -7.39
N PRO A 368 -24.24 -5.50 -8.35
CA PRO A 368 -25.61 -5.98 -8.07
C PRO A 368 -25.65 -7.29 -7.28
N ALA A 369 -24.72 -8.20 -7.56
CA ALA A 369 -24.63 -9.49 -6.87
C ALA A 369 -24.36 -9.35 -5.36
N ASP A 370 -23.73 -8.26 -4.90
CA ASP A 370 -23.38 -8.06 -3.48
C ASP A 370 -24.64 -7.96 -2.62
N VAL A 371 -25.74 -7.41 -3.17
CA VAL A 371 -27.03 -7.30 -2.48
C VAL A 371 -27.57 -8.68 -2.08
N THR A 372 -27.41 -9.69 -2.94
CA THR A 372 -27.89 -11.05 -2.66
C THR A 372 -27.14 -11.73 -1.51
N TRP A 373 -25.92 -11.28 -1.22
CA TRP A 373 -25.12 -11.81 -0.11
C TRP A 373 -25.51 -11.23 1.24
N MET A 374 -26.22 -10.09 1.27
CA MET A 374 -26.67 -9.45 2.52
C MET A 374 -27.56 -10.36 3.36
N ALA A 375 -28.42 -11.15 2.74
CA ALA A 375 -29.29 -12.10 3.44
C ALA A 375 -28.50 -13.16 4.25
N LYS A 376 -27.23 -13.40 3.90
CA LYS A 376 -26.36 -14.36 4.59
C LYS A 376 -25.63 -13.77 5.79
N LEU A 377 -25.72 -12.46 6.01
CA LEU A 377 -25.06 -11.77 7.13
C LEU A 377 -25.94 -11.66 8.39
N GLY A 378 -27.08 -12.36 8.43
CA GLY A 378 -28.08 -12.26 9.50
C GLY A 378 -27.47 -12.28 10.91
N GLY A 379 -27.88 -11.30 11.74
CA GLY A 379 -27.42 -11.15 13.12
C GLY A 379 -26.13 -10.34 13.31
N CYS A 380 -25.46 -9.90 12.24
CA CYS A 380 -24.31 -9.00 12.35
C CYS A 380 -24.74 -7.54 12.39
N ALA A 381 -24.07 -6.69 13.18
CA ALA A 381 -24.32 -5.26 13.16
C ALA A 381 -23.67 -4.63 11.93
N ILE A 382 -24.44 -3.87 11.14
CA ILE A 382 -23.94 -3.17 9.95
C ILE A 382 -24.31 -1.70 10.09
N THR A 383 -23.33 -0.86 10.44
CA THR A 383 -23.56 0.56 10.74
C THR A 383 -23.23 1.49 9.58
N ASN A 384 -22.23 1.12 8.76
CA ASN A 384 -21.80 1.93 7.61
C ASN A 384 -21.95 1.12 6.31
N VAL A 385 -22.59 1.71 5.30
CA VAL A 385 -22.76 1.10 3.98
C VAL A 385 -22.19 2.00 2.90
N CYS A 386 -21.30 1.46 2.09
CA CYS A 386 -20.81 2.10 0.87
C CYS A 386 -21.54 1.54 -0.35
N CYS A 387 -22.27 2.39 -1.05
CA CYS A 387 -22.97 2.06 -2.28
C CYS A 387 -22.24 2.67 -3.48
N ALA A 388 -21.53 1.83 -4.23
CA ALA A 388 -20.91 2.27 -5.48
C ALA A 388 -21.92 2.25 -6.64
N LYS A 389 -21.65 3.06 -7.67
CA LYS A 389 -22.52 3.16 -8.85
C LYS A 389 -22.73 1.81 -9.54
N GLY A 390 -23.97 1.50 -9.90
CA GLY A 390 -24.35 0.23 -10.54
C GLY A 390 -24.95 -0.79 -9.58
N VAL A 391 -24.97 -0.50 -8.27
CA VAL A 391 -25.83 -1.21 -7.32
C VAL A 391 -27.30 -0.84 -7.58
N PRO A 392 -28.25 -1.79 -7.53
CA PRO A 392 -29.68 -1.52 -7.66
C PRO A 392 -30.17 -0.43 -6.72
N ASN A 393 -31.07 0.43 -7.20
CA ASN A 393 -31.61 1.53 -6.41
C ASN A 393 -32.54 1.07 -5.27
N ASN A 394 -33.12 -0.13 -5.37
CA ASN A 394 -33.96 -0.74 -4.33
C ASN A 394 -33.16 -1.38 -3.18
N VAL A 395 -31.84 -1.21 -3.16
CA VAL A 395 -30.98 -1.78 -2.11
C VAL A 395 -31.31 -1.23 -0.73
N GLY A 396 -31.74 0.04 -0.63
CA GLY A 396 -32.20 0.62 0.64
C GLY A 396 -33.35 -0.16 1.24
N THR A 397 -34.39 -0.43 0.43
CA THR A 397 -35.54 -1.24 0.85
C THR A 397 -35.10 -2.65 1.24
N THR A 398 -34.25 -3.28 0.43
CA THR A 398 -33.74 -4.64 0.71
C THR A 398 -33.01 -4.72 2.05
N LEU A 399 -32.19 -3.72 2.36
CA LEU A 399 -31.47 -3.65 3.63
C LEU A 399 -32.41 -3.41 4.81
N LYS A 400 -33.39 -2.52 4.64
CA LYS A 400 -34.36 -2.19 5.69
C LYS A 400 -35.27 -3.37 6.02
N ASP A 401 -35.77 -4.07 5.00
CA ASP A 401 -36.58 -5.28 5.15
C ASP A 401 -35.78 -6.41 5.81
N GLY A 402 -34.46 -6.43 5.59
CA GLY A 402 -33.52 -7.30 6.29
C GLY A 402 -33.18 -6.89 7.72
N GLY A 403 -33.78 -5.81 8.24
CA GLY A 403 -33.55 -5.29 9.60
C GLY A 403 -32.20 -4.61 9.80
N VAL A 404 -31.53 -4.16 8.74
CA VAL A 404 -30.24 -3.45 8.84
C VAL A 404 -30.46 -1.99 9.20
N GLU A 405 -29.85 -1.52 10.29
CA GLU A 405 -29.88 -0.11 10.68
C GLU A 405 -28.63 0.62 10.20
N VAL A 406 -28.73 1.31 9.06
CA VAL A 406 -27.59 2.06 8.50
C VAL A 406 -27.56 3.48 9.08
N THR A 407 -26.49 3.81 9.80
CA THR A 407 -26.24 5.15 10.34
C THR A 407 -25.59 6.06 9.29
N ARG A 408 -24.62 5.53 8.54
CA ARG A 408 -23.81 6.30 7.60
C ARG A 408 -23.72 5.65 6.23
N TRP A 409 -24.00 6.46 5.21
CA TRP A 409 -23.97 6.06 3.82
C TRP A 409 -22.81 6.70 3.10
N HIS A 410 -22.06 5.90 2.35
CA HIS A 410 -20.95 6.36 1.53
C HIS A 410 -21.30 6.18 0.04
N PHE A 411 -21.13 7.23 -0.75
CA PHE A 411 -21.37 7.19 -2.19
C PHE A 411 -20.11 7.65 -2.92
N PRO A 412 -19.19 6.73 -3.25
CA PRO A 412 -17.98 7.07 -3.98
C PRO A 412 -18.33 7.50 -5.40
N ASP A 413 -17.74 8.61 -5.85
CA ASP A 413 -17.86 9.14 -7.23
C ASP A 413 -19.26 9.62 -7.66
N LEU A 414 -20.10 10.08 -6.72
CA LEU A 414 -21.45 10.59 -7.00
C LEU A 414 -21.42 11.82 -7.95
N LYS A 415 -22.26 11.81 -8.99
CA LYS A 415 -22.43 12.89 -9.98
C LYS A 415 -23.88 13.38 -10.04
N ASP A 416 -24.13 14.50 -10.72
CA ASP A 416 -25.45 15.13 -10.77
C ASP A 416 -26.57 14.19 -11.24
N HIS A 417 -26.36 13.43 -12.32
CA HIS A 417 -27.36 12.49 -12.83
C HIS A 417 -27.57 11.26 -11.91
N ASP A 418 -26.76 11.09 -10.86
CA ASP A 418 -26.86 9.98 -9.91
C ASP A 418 -27.72 10.35 -8.67
N VAL A 419 -28.18 11.59 -8.57
CA VAL A 419 -28.97 12.08 -7.42
C VAL A 419 -30.32 11.36 -7.27
N ASP A 420 -30.99 11.02 -8.37
CA ASP A 420 -32.24 10.24 -8.33
C ASP A 420 -32.00 8.82 -7.80
N TRP A 421 -30.90 8.21 -8.23
CA TRP A 421 -30.48 6.89 -7.75
C TRP A 421 -30.19 6.92 -6.25
N LEU A 422 -29.42 7.91 -5.78
CA LEU A 422 -29.17 8.17 -4.36
C LEU A 422 -30.47 8.33 -3.57
N SER A 423 -31.38 9.18 -4.04
CA SER A 423 -32.65 9.47 -3.37
C SER A 423 -33.51 8.22 -3.22
N HIS A 424 -33.57 7.37 -4.23
CA HIS A 424 -34.33 6.12 -4.14
C HIS A 424 -33.74 5.15 -3.11
N ILE A 425 -32.41 5.04 -3.03
CA ILE A 425 -31.74 4.22 -2.01
C ILE A 425 -32.05 4.73 -0.60
N LEU A 426 -31.94 6.05 -0.39
CA LEU A 426 -32.11 6.64 0.94
C LEU A 426 -33.58 6.80 1.34
N SER A 427 -34.53 6.76 0.39
CA SER A 427 -35.96 6.93 0.64
C SER A 427 -36.47 6.03 1.78
N SER A 428 -36.06 4.75 1.76
CA SER A 428 -36.46 3.77 2.77
C SER A 428 -35.97 4.12 4.18
N TYR A 429 -34.85 4.84 4.32
CA TYR A 429 -34.31 5.27 5.62
C TYR A 429 -34.72 6.70 6.01
N SER A 430 -35.39 7.41 5.10
CA SER A 430 -35.77 8.80 5.30
C SER A 430 -37.14 9.03 5.95
N ASP A 431 -37.99 7.99 6.00
CA ASP A 431 -39.37 8.10 6.49
C ASP A 431 -39.49 8.28 8.02
N ASN A 432 -38.44 7.96 8.78
CA ASN A 432 -38.47 8.01 10.24
C ASN A 432 -37.87 9.34 10.72
N ARG A 433 -38.68 10.26 11.26
CA ARG A 433 -38.24 11.61 11.70
C ARG A 433 -37.13 11.59 12.76
N HIS A 434 -36.89 10.43 13.39
CA HIS A 434 -35.85 10.23 14.40
C HIS A 434 -34.56 9.60 13.86
N GLN A 435 -34.54 9.10 12.62
CA GLN A 435 -33.35 8.48 12.03
C GLN A 435 -32.55 9.53 11.24
N SER A 436 -31.35 9.84 11.74
CA SER A 436 -30.43 10.76 11.08
C SER A 436 -29.67 10.07 9.96
N VAL A 437 -29.71 10.62 8.75
CA VAL A 437 -28.88 10.14 7.64
C VAL A 437 -27.57 10.92 7.62
N GLU A 438 -26.47 10.23 7.86
CA GLU A 438 -25.12 10.74 7.61
C GLU A 438 -24.67 10.32 6.20
N LEU A 439 -24.20 11.28 5.41
CA LEU A 439 -23.77 11.08 4.03
C LEU A 439 -22.28 11.36 3.89
N VAL A 440 -21.53 10.47 3.25
CA VAL A 440 -20.10 10.59 3.00
C VAL A 440 -19.82 10.58 1.50
N LEU A 441 -19.24 11.68 1.02
CA LEU A 441 -18.92 11.88 -0.39
C LEU A 441 -17.41 12.02 -0.59
N PRO A 442 -16.65 10.91 -0.56
CA PRO A 442 -15.19 10.95 -0.61
C PRO A 442 -14.66 11.43 -1.96
N ARG A 443 -15.39 11.23 -3.06
CA ARG A 443 -15.00 11.74 -4.40
C ARG A 443 -16.17 12.47 -5.04
N ALA A 444 -16.68 13.49 -4.36
CA ALA A 444 -17.84 14.22 -4.84
C ALA A 444 -17.56 14.84 -6.22
N ARG A 445 -18.39 14.50 -7.20
CA ARG A 445 -18.39 15.10 -8.54
C ARG A 445 -19.71 15.82 -8.82
N LEU A 446 -20.39 16.21 -7.76
CA LEU A 446 -21.63 16.98 -7.83
C LEU A 446 -21.30 18.45 -8.12
N THR A 447 -22.06 19.06 -9.02
CA THR A 447 -22.06 20.52 -9.18
C THR A 447 -22.94 21.16 -8.12
N CYS A 448 -22.88 22.50 -8.02
CA CYS A 448 -23.81 23.29 -7.21
C CYS A 448 -25.28 22.92 -7.44
N GLU A 449 -25.65 22.55 -8.66
CA GLU A 449 -27.01 22.18 -9.01
C GLU A 449 -27.35 20.76 -8.52
N GLY A 450 -26.46 19.79 -8.72
CA GLY A 450 -26.63 18.44 -8.18
C GLY A 450 -26.82 18.43 -6.66
N ILE A 451 -26.12 19.30 -5.93
CA ILE A 451 -26.23 19.41 -4.47
C ILE A 451 -27.58 19.98 -4.05
N ARG A 452 -28.06 21.02 -4.74
CA ARG A 452 -29.41 21.57 -4.50
C ARG A 452 -30.48 20.50 -4.69
N GLN A 453 -30.39 19.78 -5.81
CA GLN A 453 -31.32 18.70 -6.12
C GLN A 453 -31.24 17.57 -5.07
N MET A 454 -30.04 17.24 -4.59
CA MET A 454 -29.84 16.25 -3.54
C MET A 454 -30.55 16.65 -2.24
N PHE A 455 -30.32 17.88 -1.74
CA PHE A 455 -30.98 18.35 -0.52
C PHE A 455 -32.49 18.53 -0.69
N GLN A 456 -32.96 18.90 -1.88
CA GLN A 456 -34.39 18.98 -2.18
C GLN A 456 -35.06 17.60 -2.13
N LYS A 457 -34.39 16.57 -2.65
CA LYS A 457 -34.91 15.19 -2.69
C LYS A 457 -34.72 14.45 -1.38
N ILE A 458 -33.75 14.86 -0.55
CA ILE A 458 -33.34 14.16 0.67
C ILE A 458 -33.19 15.18 1.81
N PRO A 459 -34.30 15.77 2.29
CA PRO A 459 -34.26 16.90 3.22
C PRO A 459 -33.77 16.53 4.64
N ASN A 460 -33.64 15.24 4.96
CA ASN A 460 -33.31 14.72 6.28
C ASN A 460 -31.81 14.37 6.46
N ILE A 461 -30.95 14.72 5.50
CA ILE A 461 -29.49 14.62 5.67
C ILE A 461 -29.08 15.51 6.85
N ARG A 462 -28.51 14.91 7.90
CA ARG A 462 -28.05 15.64 9.09
C ARG A 462 -26.57 15.96 9.08
N VAL A 463 -25.76 15.07 8.52
CA VAL A 463 -24.32 15.28 8.43
C VAL A 463 -23.88 14.96 7.00
N LEU A 464 -23.14 15.88 6.39
CA LEU A 464 -22.53 15.71 5.09
C LEU A 464 -21.01 15.76 5.25
N TYR A 465 -20.36 14.61 5.12
CA TYR A 465 -18.91 14.50 5.06
C TYR A 465 -18.40 14.74 3.63
N HIS A 466 -17.42 15.63 3.47
CA HIS A 466 -16.87 16.03 2.18
C HIS A 466 -15.35 16.21 2.18
N GLU A 467 -14.73 16.20 1.01
CA GLU A 467 -13.28 16.42 0.87
C GLU A 467 -12.83 17.87 1.20
N PRO A 468 -11.54 18.09 1.56
CA PRO A 468 -10.98 19.38 1.97
C PRO A 468 -11.18 20.54 0.98
N ASP A 469 -11.39 20.27 -0.31
CA ASP A 469 -11.51 21.30 -1.35
C ASP A 469 -12.94 21.48 -1.91
N ALA A 470 -13.93 20.97 -1.19
CA ALA A 470 -15.31 20.95 -1.66
C ALA A 470 -16.11 22.22 -1.29
N ALA A 471 -15.51 23.41 -1.42
CA ALA A 471 -16.11 24.70 -1.01
C ALA A 471 -17.45 25.01 -1.70
N HIS A 472 -17.63 24.51 -2.93
CA HIS A 472 -18.88 24.59 -3.67
C HIS A 472 -20.02 23.81 -2.98
N LEU A 473 -19.71 22.70 -2.29
CA LEU A 473 -20.66 21.96 -1.46
C LEU A 473 -21.15 22.81 -0.29
N LEU A 474 -20.23 23.44 0.44
CA LEU A 474 -20.58 24.29 1.57
C LEU A 474 -21.47 25.45 1.11
N THR A 475 -21.13 26.08 -0.01
CA THR A 475 -21.90 27.20 -0.56
C THR A 475 -23.28 26.78 -1.04
N ALA A 476 -23.39 25.65 -1.73
CA ALA A 476 -24.66 25.14 -2.25
C ALA A 476 -25.55 24.60 -1.12
N ALA A 477 -25.00 23.83 -0.19
CA ALA A 477 -25.72 23.32 0.99
C ALA A 477 -26.31 24.47 1.81
N ARG A 478 -25.52 25.53 2.06
CA ARG A 478 -25.99 26.72 2.80
C ARG A 478 -27.13 27.48 2.12
N ARG A 479 -27.21 27.44 0.78
CA ARG A 479 -28.27 28.13 0.03
C ARG A 479 -29.53 27.28 -0.15
N SER A 480 -29.45 25.98 0.09
CA SER A 480 -30.53 25.01 -0.12
C SER A 480 -31.26 24.64 1.18
N PHE A 481 -31.03 25.41 2.26
CA PHE A 481 -30.93 24.90 3.62
C PHE A 481 -32.20 24.27 4.23
N ASN A 482 -32.00 23.07 4.80
CA ASN A 482 -32.48 22.66 6.14
C ASN A 482 -31.41 23.09 7.18
N PRO A 483 -31.63 24.10 8.03
CA PRO A 483 -30.60 24.74 8.86
C PRO A 483 -29.93 23.83 9.93
N ALA A 484 -30.33 22.57 10.03
CA ALA A 484 -29.81 21.59 10.99
C ALA A 484 -28.75 20.62 10.43
N ALA A 485 -28.35 20.75 9.16
CA ALA A 485 -27.37 19.85 8.55
C ALA A 485 -25.91 20.35 8.73
N ASP A 486 -25.08 19.56 9.40
CA ASP A 486 -23.66 19.83 9.60
C ASP A 486 -22.84 19.35 8.39
N CYS A 487 -22.00 20.22 7.85
CA CYS A 487 -21.02 19.83 6.83
C CYS A 487 -19.65 19.67 7.47
N ILE A 488 -19.06 18.48 7.34
CA ILE A 488 -17.81 18.09 8.02
C ILE A 488 -16.78 17.68 6.97
N GLU A 489 -15.56 18.18 7.10
CA GLU A 489 -14.45 17.77 6.24
C GLU A 489 -13.97 16.34 6.57
N LEU A 490 -13.65 15.55 5.55
CA LEU A 490 -13.02 14.23 5.64
C LEU A 490 -11.54 14.36 5.97
N SER A 491 -11.27 14.82 7.18
CA SER A 491 -9.91 14.85 7.75
C SER A 491 -9.60 13.54 8.49
N THR A 492 -8.32 13.24 8.67
CA THR A 492 -7.85 12.15 9.55
C THR A 492 -8.52 12.23 10.93
N THR A 493 -8.60 13.43 11.50
CA THR A 493 -9.20 13.65 12.83
C THR A 493 -10.67 13.23 12.87
N ASN A 494 -11.46 13.62 11.87
CA ASN A 494 -12.89 13.33 11.84
C ASN A 494 -13.17 11.85 11.51
N ILE A 495 -12.34 11.24 10.66
CA ILE A 495 -12.44 9.81 10.35
C ILE A 495 -12.11 8.95 11.58
N LEU A 496 -11.13 9.35 12.40
CA LEU A 496 -10.76 8.61 13.61
C LEU A 496 -11.86 8.59 14.68
N GLN A 497 -12.82 9.51 14.63
CA GLN A 497 -13.99 9.49 15.51
C GLN A 497 -14.97 8.34 15.19
N TRP A 498 -14.76 7.62 14.09
CA TRP A 498 -15.59 6.47 13.70
C TRP A 498 -15.17 5.16 14.38
N ILE A 499 -14.12 5.19 15.20
CA ILE A 499 -13.48 4.04 15.87
C ILE A 499 -13.51 4.27 17.36
#